data_AF-A0A2G8LGL1-F1
#
_entry.id   AF-A0A2G8LGL1-F1
#
_cell.length_a   1.000
_cell.length_b   1.000
_cell.length_c   1.000
_cell.angle_alpha   90.00
_cell.angle_beta   90.00
_cell.angle_gamma   90.00
#
_symmetry.space_group_name_H-M   'P 1'
#
loop_
_entity.id
_entity.type
_entity.pdbx_description
1 polymer ?
#
loop_
_entity_poly.entity_id
_entity_poly.type
_entity_poly.pdbx_seq_one_letter_code
_entity_poly.pdbx_strand_id
1 'polypeptide(L)'
;MKENWQQFCTSTVKSRFKSLVQFPKTFTCPEARCRVLLKYSDAAIDIKGADIVLFSNTLNWLTDETWKWAHGNRSEGQLWMFISRESPIHSPGLRPPEEFVDSTYHWIASYKFDSEIYLPFGFYEPFTNLNQERFDLTAFSVNKSKLAVWASDSCKSLQWDRVGFVNSLNDIIRIDKLGACGHRKKAIPWTNDLVLGQLFQPYKFSLSLENSCCDDFITENFWTALKFGSVPIVVGASYLQYSRIAPLNSFIHVDQFETMEELAVYLTFLDENDEKYLEFHKWRNLGSITSYNVDEKYVEPLTLETHCEIYRNI
;
A
#
# COMPACT_ATOMS: atom_id res chain seq x y z
N MET A 1 18.77 -38.79 16.29
CA MET A 1 19.22 -38.34 14.96
C MET A 1 18.00 -38.18 14.06
N LYS A 2 17.54 -36.94 13.89
CA LYS A 2 16.59 -36.55 12.84
C LYS A 2 17.22 -35.30 12.20
N GLU A 3 17.98 -35.57 11.15
CA GLU A 3 18.44 -34.57 10.20
C GLU A 3 17.22 -34.00 9.45
N ASN A 4 17.35 -32.74 9.01
CA ASN A 4 16.54 -32.06 8.00
C ASN A 4 15.23 -31.38 8.44
N TRP A 5 15.32 -30.47 9.41
CA TRP A 5 14.27 -29.46 9.67
C TRP A 5 14.52 -28.09 9.00
N GLN A 6 15.66 -27.86 8.34
CA GLN A 6 15.89 -26.62 7.59
C GLN A 6 15.66 -26.82 6.09
N GLN A 7 14.41 -26.74 5.64
CA GLN A 7 14.10 -26.46 4.23
C GLN A 7 12.66 -25.95 4.08
N PHE A 8 12.44 -24.71 4.51
CA PHE A 8 11.49 -23.84 3.84
C PHE A 8 12.28 -22.64 3.31
N CYS A 9 12.13 -22.37 2.01
CA CYS A 9 12.75 -21.27 1.26
C CYS A 9 14.20 -21.44 0.79
N THR A 10 14.52 -22.50 0.04
CA THR A 10 15.37 -22.32 -1.17
C THR A 10 14.49 -21.83 -2.31
N SER A 11 13.99 -20.61 -2.16
CA SER A 11 13.50 -19.85 -3.29
C SER A 11 14.72 -19.37 -4.07
N THR A 12 15.07 -20.05 -5.17
CA THR A 12 15.97 -19.51 -6.21
C THR A 12 15.33 -18.36 -7.01
N VAL A 13 14.22 -17.82 -6.51
CA VAL A 13 13.66 -16.57 -7.00
C VAL A 13 14.59 -15.45 -6.52
N LYS A 14 15.67 -15.23 -7.29
CA LYS A 14 16.17 -13.86 -7.55
C LYS A 14 14.96 -12.95 -7.64
N SER A 15 14.98 -11.81 -6.95
CA SER A 15 13.92 -10.78 -6.92
C SER A 15 12.80 -11.05 -7.94
N ARG A 16 11.56 -11.29 -7.49
CA ARG A 16 10.43 -11.44 -8.43
C ARG A 16 10.30 -10.26 -9.40
N PHE A 17 10.95 -9.14 -9.07
CA PHE A 17 11.20 -7.97 -9.88
C PHE A 17 12.44 -8.09 -10.81
N LYS A 18 12.66 -9.23 -11.47
CA LYS A 18 13.78 -9.43 -12.44
C LYS A 18 13.83 -8.35 -13.54
N SER A 19 12.73 -7.64 -13.76
CA SER A 19 12.55 -6.61 -14.77
C SER A 19 12.75 -5.17 -14.30
N LEU A 20 12.82 -4.85 -13.00
CA LEU A 20 12.47 -3.49 -12.57
C LEU A 20 13.63 -2.56 -12.26
N VAL A 21 14.79 -3.04 -11.80
CA VAL A 21 16.01 -2.20 -11.73
C VAL A 21 17.25 -3.06 -11.93
N GLN A 22 18.01 -2.79 -12.99
CA GLN A 22 19.34 -3.37 -13.19
C GLN A 22 20.38 -2.52 -12.49
N PHE A 23 21.24 -3.14 -11.68
CA PHE A 23 22.35 -2.49 -10.98
C PHE A 23 23.71 -3.00 -11.51
N PRO A 24 24.78 -2.18 -11.47
CA PRO A 24 24.76 -0.77 -11.08
C PRO A 24 24.06 0.09 -12.14
N LYS A 25 23.44 1.19 -11.69
CA LYS A 25 22.80 2.16 -12.58
C LYS A 25 23.42 3.53 -12.36
N THR A 26 23.73 4.20 -13.46
CA THR A 26 24.15 5.60 -13.44
C THR A 26 23.07 6.45 -14.07
N PHE A 27 22.70 7.54 -13.42
CA PHE A 27 21.73 8.50 -13.93
C PHE A 27 22.11 9.93 -13.56
N THR A 28 21.48 10.89 -14.21
CA THR A 28 21.63 12.32 -13.94
C THR A 28 20.26 12.87 -13.61
N CYS A 29 20.14 13.57 -12.49
CA CYS A 29 18.93 14.31 -12.19
C CYS A 29 18.98 15.68 -12.88
N PRO A 30 17.85 16.25 -13.31
CA PRO A 30 17.83 17.53 -14.03
C PRO A 30 18.57 18.67 -13.31
N GLU A 31 18.55 18.65 -11.98
CA GLU A 31 19.18 19.66 -11.12
C GLU A 31 20.61 19.29 -10.70
N ALA A 32 21.06 18.06 -10.99
CA ALA A 32 22.34 17.56 -10.51
C ALA A 32 23.51 18.06 -11.36
N ARG A 33 24.56 18.52 -10.68
CA ARG A 33 25.86 18.86 -11.31
C ARG A 33 26.77 17.65 -11.52
N CYS A 34 26.35 16.48 -11.05
CA CYS A 34 27.09 15.23 -11.12
C CYS A 34 26.16 14.07 -11.53
N ARG A 35 26.76 12.93 -11.89
CA ARG A 35 26.02 11.69 -12.10
C ARG A 35 25.89 10.94 -10.78
N VAL A 36 24.72 10.39 -10.51
CA VAL A 36 24.47 9.52 -9.37
C VAL A 36 24.76 8.08 -9.79
N LEU A 37 25.56 7.37 -9.01
CA LEU A 37 25.84 5.94 -9.16
C LEU A 37 25.09 5.17 -8.08
N LEU A 38 24.10 4.39 -8.50
CA LEU A 38 23.33 3.54 -7.62
C LEU A 38 23.80 2.09 -7.75
N LYS A 39 24.17 1.51 -6.62
CA LYS A 39 24.61 0.11 -6.51
C LYS A 39 23.69 -0.63 -5.55
N TYR A 40 23.30 -1.84 -5.95
CA TYR A 40 22.69 -2.79 -5.02
C TYR A 40 23.80 -3.57 -4.32
N SER A 41 23.65 -3.76 -3.01
CA SER A 41 24.44 -4.70 -2.23
C SER A 41 23.58 -5.35 -1.14
N ASP A 42 23.90 -6.60 -0.84
CA ASP A 42 23.40 -7.37 0.31
C ASP A 42 24.48 -7.58 1.39
N ALA A 43 25.67 -7.00 1.21
CA ALA A 43 26.78 -7.10 2.15
C ALA A 43 26.98 -5.78 2.90
N ALA A 44 26.91 -5.82 4.23
CA ALA A 44 27.06 -4.63 5.06
C ALA A 44 28.38 -3.89 4.81
N ILE A 45 29.46 -4.59 4.42
CA ILE A 45 30.75 -3.98 4.11
C ILE A 45 30.69 -2.91 3.00
N ASP A 46 29.75 -3.06 2.07
CA ASP A 46 29.63 -2.19 0.89
C ASP A 46 28.99 -0.84 1.21
N ILE A 47 28.55 -0.61 2.45
CA ILE A 47 28.19 0.74 2.89
C ILE A 47 29.39 1.66 2.85
N LYS A 48 30.62 1.16 3.02
CA LYS A 48 31.81 2.02 3.10
C LYS A 48 32.05 2.75 1.78
N GLY A 49 32.21 4.07 1.86
CA GLY A 49 32.46 4.93 0.71
C GLY A 49 31.25 5.25 -0.15
N ALA A 50 30.04 4.85 0.26
CA ALA A 50 28.81 5.41 -0.29
C ALA A 50 28.53 6.79 0.32
N ASP A 51 28.04 7.74 -0.47
CA ASP A 51 27.58 9.03 0.07
C ASP A 51 26.28 8.85 0.87
N ILE A 52 25.38 8.00 0.35
CA ILE A 52 24.08 7.67 0.95
C ILE A 52 23.84 6.16 0.89
N VAL A 53 23.31 5.61 1.98
CA VAL A 53 22.86 4.21 2.07
C VAL A 53 21.33 4.17 2.19
N LEU A 54 20.69 3.49 1.24
CA LEU A 54 19.25 3.30 1.21
C LEU A 54 18.87 1.91 1.73
N PHE A 55 18.02 1.87 2.75
CA PHE A 55 17.54 0.64 3.36
C PHE A 55 16.14 0.32 2.82
N SER A 56 16.05 -0.59 1.85
CA SER A 56 14.83 -0.81 1.04
C SER A 56 14.22 -2.21 1.09
N ASN A 57 14.80 -3.15 1.85
CA ASN A 57 14.38 -4.56 1.80
C ASN A 57 13.61 -4.98 3.06
N THR A 58 12.31 -5.25 2.91
CA THR A 58 11.41 -5.71 3.98
C THR A 58 11.39 -7.23 4.17
N LEU A 59 12.04 -8.00 3.26
CA LEU A 59 11.98 -9.46 3.23
C LEU A 59 13.18 -10.15 3.91
N ASN A 60 14.34 -9.49 3.96
CA ASN A 60 15.54 -10.01 4.62
C ASN A 60 15.87 -9.13 5.84
N TRP A 61 16.30 -9.76 6.93
CA TRP A 61 16.52 -9.06 8.19
C TRP A 61 17.99 -8.75 8.39
N LEU A 62 18.29 -7.49 8.73
CA LEU A 62 19.58 -7.14 9.31
C LEU A 62 19.59 -7.67 10.74
N THR A 63 20.59 -8.49 11.07
CA THR A 63 20.76 -8.98 12.44
C THR A 63 21.29 -7.87 13.34
N ASP A 64 21.13 -8.01 14.66
CA ASP A 64 21.72 -7.08 15.64
C ASP A 64 23.24 -6.92 15.44
N GLU A 65 23.93 -8.02 15.12
CA GLU A 65 25.36 -8.00 14.78
C GLU A 65 25.65 -7.15 13.54
N THR A 66 24.80 -7.26 12.51
CA THR A 66 24.93 -6.48 11.28
C THR A 66 24.69 -4.99 11.55
N TRP A 67 23.68 -4.66 12.36
CA TRP A 67 23.42 -3.28 12.78
C TRP A 67 24.58 -2.69 13.56
N LYS A 68 25.07 -3.39 14.57
CA LYS A 68 26.23 -2.95 15.37
C LYS A 68 27.46 -2.76 14.49
N TRP A 69 27.72 -3.71 13.59
CA TRP A 69 28.82 -3.61 12.64
C TRP A 69 28.66 -2.38 11.74
N ALA A 70 27.47 -2.16 11.17
CA ALA A 70 27.21 -1.06 10.26
C ALA A 70 27.35 0.29 10.96
N HIS A 71 26.79 0.45 12.17
CA HIS A 71 26.94 1.65 12.98
C HIS A 71 28.41 1.92 13.34
N GLY A 72 29.17 0.88 13.73
CA GLY A 72 30.60 1.01 14.05
C GLY A 72 31.51 1.26 12.83
N ASN A 73 31.01 1.06 11.61
CA ASN A 73 31.76 1.19 10.36
C ASN A 73 31.20 2.24 9.39
N ARG A 74 30.21 3.02 9.83
CA ARG A 74 29.62 4.11 9.07
C ARG A 74 30.68 5.16 8.75
N SER A 75 30.77 5.57 7.49
CA SER A 75 31.69 6.64 7.08
C SER A 75 31.25 7.99 7.67
N GLU A 76 32.21 8.84 8.02
CA GLU A 76 31.92 10.19 8.53
C GLU A 76 31.12 10.99 7.49
N GLY A 77 30.03 11.63 7.91
CA GLY A 77 29.13 12.39 7.03
C GLY A 77 28.22 11.56 6.12
N GLN A 78 28.34 10.22 6.11
CA GLN A 78 27.47 9.36 5.31
C GLN A 78 26.02 9.43 5.81
N LEU A 79 25.05 9.61 4.91
CA LEU A 79 23.63 9.67 5.25
C LEU A 79 22.95 8.32 5.06
N TRP A 80 22.03 7.96 5.95
CA TRP A 80 21.28 6.71 5.90
C TRP A 80 19.79 7.02 5.82
N MET A 81 19.09 6.40 4.87
CA MET A 81 17.66 6.61 4.66
C MET A 81 16.92 5.28 4.71
N PHE A 82 15.81 5.26 5.46
CA PHE A 82 14.81 4.20 5.36
C PHE A 82 13.91 4.47 4.16
N ILE A 83 13.64 3.46 3.34
CA ILE A 83 12.74 3.62 2.21
C ILE A 83 11.83 2.40 2.05
N SER A 84 10.53 2.59 2.28
CA SER A 84 9.53 1.53 2.15
C SER A 84 8.12 2.08 2.13
N ARG A 85 7.25 1.46 1.33
CA ARG A 85 5.79 1.66 1.40
C ARG A 85 5.09 0.68 2.32
N GLU A 86 5.80 -0.29 2.89
CA GLU A 86 5.20 -1.27 3.80
C GLU A 86 5.16 -0.76 5.23
N SER A 87 4.19 -1.24 6.01
CA SER A 87 4.06 -0.93 7.43
C SER A 87 5.29 -1.37 8.25
N PRO A 88 5.56 -0.75 9.40
CA PRO A 88 6.65 -1.16 10.29
C PRO A 88 6.54 -2.62 10.77
N ILE A 89 5.32 -3.10 11.00
CA ILE A 89 5.05 -4.49 11.46
C ILE A 89 5.46 -5.51 10.39
N HIS A 90 5.34 -5.13 9.11
CA HIS A 90 5.76 -5.96 7.98
C HIS A 90 7.21 -5.68 7.54
N SER A 91 7.92 -4.78 8.21
CA SER A 91 9.32 -4.41 7.92
C SER A 91 10.27 -4.61 9.11
N PRO A 92 10.18 -5.70 9.91
CA PRO A 92 10.95 -5.83 11.15
C PRO A 92 12.46 -5.86 10.91
N GLY A 93 12.90 -6.34 9.74
CA GLY A 93 14.31 -6.39 9.36
C GLY A 93 14.99 -5.04 9.19
N LEU A 94 14.20 -3.97 9.06
CA LEU A 94 14.66 -2.59 8.93
C LEU A 94 14.47 -1.80 10.24
N ARG A 95 14.01 -2.45 11.31
CA ARG A 95 13.99 -1.84 12.63
C ARG A 95 15.37 -2.01 13.25
N PRO A 96 16.11 -0.92 13.53
CA PRO A 96 17.37 -1.03 14.24
C PRO A 96 17.15 -1.45 15.72
N PRO A 97 18.18 -2.00 16.38
CA PRO A 97 18.18 -2.24 17.82
C PRO A 97 17.83 -0.97 18.60
N GLU A 98 17.25 -1.13 19.80
CA GLU A 98 16.75 -0.02 20.64
C GLU A 98 17.79 1.09 20.86
N GLU A 99 19.05 0.72 21.06
CA GLU A 99 20.19 1.66 21.23
C GLU A 99 20.45 2.56 20.00
N PHE A 100 19.91 2.22 18.84
CA PHE A 100 20.13 2.94 17.58
C PHE A 100 18.86 3.55 16.97
N VAL A 101 17.66 3.28 17.49
CA VAL A 101 16.38 3.71 16.90
C VAL A 101 16.36 5.20 16.55
N ASP A 102 16.85 6.06 17.44
CA ASP A 102 16.82 7.51 17.26
C ASP A 102 18.02 8.07 16.46
N SER A 103 18.96 7.22 16.03
CA SER A 103 20.23 7.65 15.41
C SER A 103 20.55 6.95 14.09
N THR A 104 19.84 5.89 13.73
CA THR A 104 20.08 5.14 12.49
C THR A 104 19.75 5.98 11.26
N TYR A 105 18.47 6.36 11.11
CA TYR A 105 17.96 6.99 9.91
C TYR A 105 18.01 8.51 10.02
N HIS A 106 18.53 9.13 8.97
CA HIS A 106 18.56 10.59 8.83
C HIS A 106 17.30 11.07 8.13
N TRP A 107 16.80 10.25 7.19
CA TRP A 107 15.61 10.51 6.41
C TRP A 107 14.77 9.24 6.26
N ILE A 108 13.48 9.44 6.06
CA ILE A 108 12.47 8.42 5.86
C ILE A 108 11.75 8.75 4.56
N ALA A 109 11.70 7.78 3.65
CA ALA A 109 10.86 7.80 2.46
C ALA A 109 9.76 6.75 2.63
N SER A 110 8.52 7.16 2.89
CA SER A 110 7.45 6.22 3.23
C SER A 110 6.05 6.73 2.93
N TYR A 111 5.04 5.87 3.18
CA TYR A 111 3.63 6.25 3.08
C TYR A 111 3.17 7.24 4.15
N LYS A 112 4.01 7.59 5.14
CA LYS A 112 3.63 8.55 6.18
C LYS A 112 3.65 9.99 5.67
N PHE A 113 2.65 10.78 6.05
CA PHE A 113 2.51 12.16 5.58
C PHE A 113 3.63 13.10 6.06
N ASP A 114 4.30 12.76 7.15
CA ASP A 114 5.38 13.52 7.78
C ASP A 114 6.78 12.99 7.41
N SER A 115 6.87 12.02 6.50
CA SER A 115 8.16 11.54 6.00
C SER A 115 8.81 12.55 5.07
N GLU A 116 10.16 12.59 5.04
CA GLU A 116 10.92 13.51 4.20
C GLU A 116 10.58 13.34 2.70
N ILE A 117 10.31 12.10 2.28
CA ILE A 117 9.82 11.80 0.94
C ILE A 117 8.53 10.99 1.07
N TYR A 118 7.42 11.64 0.75
CA TYR A 118 6.11 11.02 0.81
C TYR A 118 5.89 10.07 -0.39
N LEU A 119 5.63 8.80 -0.09
CA LEU A 119 5.42 7.71 -1.04
C LEU A 119 3.99 7.15 -0.92
N PRO A 120 2.95 7.86 -1.43
CA PRO A 120 1.55 7.43 -1.35
C PRO A 120 1.24 6.19 -2.20
N PHE A 121 0.25 5.41 -1.79
CA PHE A 121 -0.34 4.35 -2.65
C PHE A 121 -1.30 4.89 -3.71
N GLY A 122 -1.69 6.15 -3.60
CA GLY A 122 -2.52 6.85 -4.56
C GLY A 122 -2.84 8.25 -4.09
N PHE A 123 -3.42 9.04 -4.98
CA PHE A 123 -3.81 10.42 -4.71
C PHE A 123 -5.09 10.78 -5.44
N TYR A 124 -5.79 11.78 -4.91
CA TYR A 124 -6.94 12.43 -5.55
C TYR A 124 -6.57 13.86 -5.93
N GLU A 125 -6.80 14.21 -7.18
CA GLU A 125 -6.55 15.55 -7.73
C GLU A 125 -7.87 16.19 -8.16
N PRO A 126 -8.30 17.27 -7.48
CA PRO A 126 -9.44 18.06 -7.93
C PRO A 126 -9.19 18.66 -9.31
N PHE A 127 -10.23 18.67 -10.15
CA PHE A 127 -10.17 19.35 -11.43
C PHE A 127 -10.06 20.87 -11.22
N THR A 128 -9.15 21.50 -11.95
CA THR A 128 -8.99 22.96 -11.95
C THR A 128 -10.10 23.67 -12.72
N ASN A 129 -10.77 22.98 -13.66
CA ASN A 129 -11.88 23.50 -14.44
C ASN A 129 -13.10 22.58 -14.34
N LEU A 130 -14.16 23.07 -13.71
CA LEU A 130 -15.41 22.33 -13.48
C LEU A 130 -16.36 22.31 -14.70
N ASN A 131 -15.98 22.95 -15.82
CA ASN A 131 -16.73 22.88 -17.08
C ASN A 131 -16.42 21.62 -17.91
N GLN A 132 -15.77 20.62 -17.30
CA GLN A 132 -15.60 19.32 -17.93
C GLN A 132 -16.95 18.62 -18.13
N GLU A 133 -17.00 17.77 -19.15
CA GLU A 133 -18.17 16.92 -19.40
C GLU A 133 -18.42 16.04 -18.17
N ARG A 134 -19.64 16.12 -17.64
CA ARG A 134 -20.00 15.35 -16.45
C ARG A 134 -20.13 13.89 -16.82
N PHE A 135 -19.43 13.04 -16.07
CA PHE A 135 -19.61 11.61 -16.11
C PHE A 135 -21.03 11.25 -15.64
N ASP A 136 -21.69 10.38 -16.39
CA ASP A 136 -22.97 9.79 -15.99
C ASP A 136 -22.74 8.81 -14.84
N LEU A 137 -23.04 9.26 -13.62
CA LEU A 137 -22.80 8.48 -12.41
C LEU A 137 -23.66 7.22 -12.35
N THR A 138 -24.77 7.13 -13.10
CA THR A 138 -25.63 5.93 -13.11
C THR A 138 -24.88 4.68 -13.57
N ALA A 139 -23.80 4.83 -14.33
CA ALA A 139 -22.91 3.73 -14.68
C ALA A 139 -22.31 2.98 -13.47
N PHE A 140 -22.30 3.59 -12.28
CA PHE A 140 -21.81 2.96 -11.05
C PHE A 140 -22.88 2.19 -10.26
N SER A 141 -24.18 2.41 -10.52
CA SER A 141 -25.27 1.61 -9.94
C SER A 141 -25.79 0.54 -10.90
N VAL A 142 -25.68 0.76 -12.21
CA VAL A 142 -26.10 -0.20 -13.23
C VAL A 142 -25.26 -1.49 -13.18
N ASN A 143 -25.93 -2.63 -13.33
CA ASN A 143 -25.34 -3.98 -13.34
C ASN A 143 -24.56 -4.34 -12.06
N LYS A 144 -24.82 -3.67 -10.94
CA LYS A 144 -24.42 -4.12 -9.61
C LYS A 144 -25.40 -5.22 -9.18
N SER A 145 -24.92 -6.46 -9.05
CA SER A 145 -25.75 -7.64 -8.72
C SER A 145 -25.39 -8.26 -7.37
N LYS A 146 -24.37 -7.71 -6.70
CA LYS A 146 -23.85 -8.22 -5.44
C LYS A 146 -23.56 -7.05 -4.51
N LEU A 147 -23.79 -7.29 -3.22
CA LEU A 147 -23.61 -6.27 -2.18
C LEU A 147 -22.14 -5.90 -2.01
N ALA A 148 -21.32 -6.81 -1.50
CA ALA A 148 -19.95 -6.51 -1.12
C ALA A 148 -18.96 -7.66 -1.38
N VAL A 149 -17.68 -7.30 -1.53
CA VAL A 149 -16.58 -8.25 -1.73
C VAL A 149 -15.39 -7.96 -0.82
N TRP A 150 -14.79 -9.03 -0.28
CA TRP A 150 -13.42 -8.99 0.24
C TRP A 150 -12.48 -9.72 -0.70
N ALA A 151 -11.62 -8.96 -1.37
CA ALA A 151 -10.63 -9.47 -2.31
C ALA A 151 -9.25 -9.43 -1.65
N SER A 152 -8.70 -10.58 -1.24
CA SER A 152 -7.41 -10.63 -0.55
C SER A 152 -6.66 -11.93 -0.82
N ASP A 153 -5.35 -11.81 -1.07
CA ASP A 153 -4.40 -12.93 -1.13
C ASP A 153 -3.58 -13.09 0.16
N SER A 154 -3.72 -12.16 1.10
CA SER A 154 -3.05 -12.22 2.41
C SER A 154 -4.10 -12.41 3.50
N CYS A 155 -4.19 -13.63 4.03
CA CYS A 155 -5.18 -13.98 5.07
C CYS A 155 -4.58 -13.97 6.47
N LYS A 156 -3.31 -13.56 6.58
CA LYS A 156 -2.64 -13.46 7.88
C LYS A 156 -3.21 -12.25 8.62
N SER A 157 -3.61 -12.49 9.85
CA SER A 157 -3.95 -11.48 10.85
C SER A 157 -2.68 -11.26 11.68
N LEU A 158 -1.96 -10.16 11.44
CA LEU A 158 -0.79 -9.81 12.26
C LEU A 158 -1.19 -8.93 13.45
N GLN A 159 -1.78 -7.77 13.16
CA GLN A 159 -2.17 -6.81 14.20
C GLN A 159 -3.62 -6.96 14.63
N TRP A 160 -4.52 -7.33 13.71
CA TRP A 160 -5.95 -7.47 13.99
C TRP A 160 -6.60 -8.55 13.11
N ASP A 161 -7.75 -9.06 13.55
CA ASP A 161 -8.40 -10.21 12.92
C ASP A 161 -9.32 -9.83 11.74
N ARG A 162 -8.70 -9.65 10.57
CA ARG A 162 -9.43 -9.37 9.31
C ARG A 162 -10.37 -10.50 8.92
N VAL A 163 -9.93 -11.75 9.08
CA VAL A 163 -10.74 -12.93 8.69
C VAL A 163 -11.96 -13.03 9.60
N GLY A 164 -11.77 -12.84 10.91
CA GLY A 164 -12.86 -12.78 11.89
C GLY A 164 -13.86 -11.69 11.56
N PHE A 165 -13.40 -10.46 11.33
CA PHE A 165 -14.26 -9.34 10.94
C PHE A 165 -15.12 -9.66 9.72
N VAL A 166 -14.51 -10.20 8.66
CA VAL A 166 -15.23 -10.53 7.41
C VAL A 166 -16.20 -11.69 7.63
N ASN A 167 -15.85 -12.67 8.46
CA ASN A 167 -16.76 -13.78 8.78
C ASN A 167 -17.97 -13.28 9.56
N SER A 168 -17.77 -12.50 10.62
CA SER A 168 -18.85 -11.94 11.43
C SER A 168 -19.78 -11.04 10.61
N LEU A 169 -19.24 -10.18 9.75
CA LEU A 169 -20.08 -9.34 8.89
C LEU A 169 -20.84 -10.19 7.87
N ASN A 170 -20.22 -11.26 7.38
CA ASN A 170 -20.84 -12.20 6.46
C ASN A 170 -21.99 -13.03 7.07
N ASP A 171 -22.06 -13.12 8.40
CA ASP A 171 -23.18 -13.77 9.10
C ASP A 171 -24.44 -12.86 9.12
N ILE A 172 -24.27 -11.54 8.91
CA ILE A 172 -25.35 -10.54 8.92
C ILE A 172 -25.78 -10.18 7.48
N ILE A 173 -24.81 -9.92 6.60
CA ILE A 173 -25.03 -9.54 5.19
C ILE A 173 -24.10 -10.32 4.27
N ARG A 174 -24.49 -10.51 3.00
CA ARG A 174 -23.68 -11.32 2.08
C ARG A 174 -22.38 -10.60 1.67
N ILE A 175 -21.24 -11.18 2.02
CA ILE A 175 -19.90 -10.77 1.59
C ILE A 175 -19.23 -11.90 0.79
N ASP A 176 -19.00 -11.68 -0.51
CA ASP A 176 -18.24 -12.66 -1.29
C ASP A 176 -16.74 -12.52 -0.98
N LYS A 177 -16.03 -13.64 -0.83
CA LYS A 177 -14.58 -13.67 -0.54
C LYS A 177 -13.82 -14.17 -1.76
N LEU A 178 -12.89 -13.36 -2.27
CA LEU A 178 -12.05 -13.65 -3.44
C LEU A 178 -10.57 -13.68 -3.05
N GLY A 179 -9.74 -14.28 -3.91
CA GLY A 179 -8.31 -14.47 -3.66
C GLY A 179 -8.00 -15.74 -2.89
N ALA A 180 -6.77 -15.83 -2.38
CA ALA A 180 -6.29 -16.91 -1.53
C ALA A 180 -7.11 -17.05 -0.23
N CYS A 181 -7.77 -15.97 0.21
CA CYS A 181 -8.66 -15.96 1.37
C CYS A 181 -10.11 -16.36 1.05
N GLY A 182 -10.44 -16.51 -0.23
CA GLY A 182 -11.74 -16.99 -0.68
C GLY A 182 -11.84 -18.52 -0.73
N HIS A 183 -13.07 -19.03 -0.84
CA HIS A 183 -13.35 -20.48 -0.88
C HIS A 183 -12.60 -21.22 -2.01
N ARG A 184 -12.44 -20.58 -3.18
CA ARG A 184 -11.77 -21.16 -4.34
C ARG A 184 -10.24 -21.02 -4.30
N LYS A 185 -9.70 -20.25 -3.33
CA LYS A 185 -8.26 -19.99 -3.13
C LYS A 185 -7.51 -19.63 -4.42
N LYS A 186 -8.18 -18.95 -5.35
CA LYS A 186 -7.59 -18.54 -6.63
C LYS A 186 -7.00 -17.16 -6.45
N ALA A 187 -5.68 -17.05 -6.62
CA ALA A 187 -4.97 -15.78 -6.55
C ALA A 187 -5.59 -14.74 -7.49
N ILE A 188 -5.64 -13.48 -7.04
CA ILE A 188 -6.17 -12.38 -7.81
C ILE A 188 -5.07 -11.85 -8.74
N PRO A 189 -5.35 -11.61 -10.03
CA PRO A 189 -4.37 -11.03 -10.94
C PRO A 189 -4.32 -9.50 -10.73
N TRP A 190 -3.71 -9.07 -9.63
CA TRP A 190 -3.62 -7.66 -9.20
C TRP A 190 -2.95 -6.71 -10.22
N THR A 191 -2.31 -7.26 -11.25
CA THR A 191 -1.61 -6.51 -12.30
C THR A 191 -2.42 -6.40 -13.60
N ASN A 192 -3.62 -6.99 -13.65
CA ASN A 192 -4.46 -6.98 -14.85
C ASN A 192 -5.74 -6.19 -14.61
N ASP A 193 -5.71 -4.90 -14.93
CA ASP A 193 -6.82 -3.97 -14.77
C ASP A 193 -8.12 -4.42 -15.45
N LEU A 194 -8.02 -5.04 -16.63
CA LEU A 194 -9.22 -5.54 -17.33
C LEU A 194 -9.91 -6.64 -16.52
N VAL A 195 -9.13 -7.57 -15.98
CA VAL A 195 -9.67 -8.66 -15.16
C VAL A 195 -10.16 -8.14 -13.82
N LEU A 196 -9.44 -7.21 -13.18
CA LEU A 196 -9.89 -6.58 -11.94
C LEU A 196 -11.19 -5.80 -12.15
N GLY A 197 -11.31 -5.03 -13.23
CA GLY A 197 -12.55 -4.36 -13.59
C GLY A 197 -13.72 -5.33 -13.67
N GLN A 198 -13.56 -6.45 -14.37
CA GLN A 198 -14.60 -7.49 -14.44
C GLN A 198 -14.88 -8.15 -13.08
N LEU A 199 -13.86 -8.31 -12.25
CA LEU A 199 -13.97 -8.94 -10.93
C LEU A 199 -14.76 -8.08 -9.95
N PHE A 200 -14.51 -6.77 -9.94
CA PHE A 200 -15.12 -5.81 -9.01
C PHE A 200 -16.44 -5.21 -9.53
N GLN A 201 -16.65 -5.18 -10.86
CA GLN A 201 -17.84 -4.58 -11.48
C GLN A 201 -19.16 -5.00 -10.82
N PRO A 202 -19.42 -6.28 -10.46
CA PRO A 202 -20.70 -6.68 -9.90
C PRO A 202 -21.01 -6.14 -8.50
N TYR A 203 -20.03 -5.60 -7.76
CA TYR A 203 -20.13 -5.27 -6.34
C TYR A 203 -20.32 -3.77 -6.08
N LYS A 204 -21.28 -3.40 -5.24
CA LYS A 204 -21.44 -2.02 -4.76
C LYS A 204 -20.31 -1.63 -3.81
N PHE A 205 -19.95 -2.53 -2.89
CA PHE A 205 -18.93 -2.27 -1.87
C PHE A 205 -17.72 -3.19 -1.98
N SER A 206 -16.56 -2.71 -1.55
CA SER A 206 -15.37 -3.53 -1.36
C SER A 206 -14.80 -3.32 0.04
N LEU A 207 -14.50 -4.42 0.74
CA LEU A 207 -13.83 -4.37 2.03
C LEU A 207 -12.34 -4.10 1.83
N SER A 208 -11.92 -2.86 2.07
CA SER A 208 -10.53 -2.39 2.01
C SER A 208 -9.93 -2.46 3.42
N LEU A 209 -9.65 -3.69 3.87
CA LEU A 209 -9.20 -3.99 5.23
C LEU A 209 -7.67 -4.06 5.30
N GLU A 210 -7.05 -3.02 5.85
CA GLU A 210 -5.60 -2.91 5.91
C GLU A 210 -5.01 -3.96 6.81
N ASN A 211 -3.85 -4.52 6.43
CA ASN A 211 -3.20 -5.57 7.21
C ASN A 211 -2.64 -5.06 8.56
N SER A 212 -2.47 -3.75 8.68
CA SER A 212 -1.92 -3.05 9.83
C SER A 212 -2.73 -1.77 10.07
N CYS A 213 -3.17 -1.58 11.31
CA CYS A 213 -3.73 -0.34 11.80
C CYS A 213 -2.57 0.58 12.19
N CYS A 214 -1.98 1.21 11.17
CA CYS A 214 -0.94 2.22 11.32
C CYS A 214 -1.46 3.56 10.80
N ASP A 215 -1.03 4.64 11.46
CA ASP A 215 -1.28 5.99 11.03
C ASP A 215 -0.86 6.20 9.57
N ASP A 216 -1.75 6.79 8.77
CA ASP A 216 -1.58 7.11 7.34
C ASP A 216 -1.45 5.89 6.39
N PHE A 217 -1.54 4.66 6.91
CA PHE A 217 -1.38 3.45 6.10
C PHE A 217 -2.65 3.13 5.30
N ILE A 218 -2.82 3.82 4.18
CA ILE A 218 -3.95 3.71 3.26
C ILE A 218 -3.42 3.19 1.93
N THR A 219 -3.71 1.93 1.62
CA THR A 219 -2.96 1.16 0.61
C THR A 219 -3.68 1.02 -0.73
N GLU A 220 -3.09 0.23 -1.63
CA GLU A 220 -3.70 -0.14 -2.90
C GLU A 220 -5.11 -0.72 -2.75
N ASN A 221 -5.45 -1.32 -1.60
CA ASN A 221 -6.77 -1.89 -1.34
C ASN A 221 -7.88 -0.83 -1.40
N PHE A 222 -7.61 0.36 -0.84
CA PHE A 222 -8.54 1.49 -0.85
C PHE A 222 -8.69 2.06 -2.26
N TRP A 223 -7.56 2.33 -2.91
CA TRP A 223 -7.53 2.96 -4.23
C TRP A 223 -8.08 2.05 -5.33
N THR A 224 -7.84 0.74 -5.25
CA THR A 224 -8.38 -0.26 -6.18
C THR A 224 -9.91 -0.30 -6.14
N ALA A 225 -10.52 -0.22 -4.96
CA ALA A 225 -11.98 -0.17 -4.84
C ALA A 225 -12.56 1.04 -5.57
N LEU A 226 -11.99 2.23 -5.32
CA LEU A 226 -12.38 3.46 -6.02
C LEU A 226 -12.14 3.35 -7.53
N LYS A 227 -10.98 2.84 -7.97
CA LYS A 227 -10.65 2.69 -9.39
C LYS A 227 -11.69 1.86 -10.14
N PHE A 228 -12.12 0.72 -9.56
CA PHE A 228 -13.06 -0.20 -10.20
C PHE A 228 -14.53 0.02 -9.83
N GLY A 229 -14.86 1.17 -9.25
CA GLY A 229 -16.24 1.61 -9.13
C GLY A 229 -17.04 0.93 -8.01
N SER A 230 -16.36 0.47 -6.96
CA SER A 230 -16.98 0.10 -5.68
C SER A 230 -16.69 1.17 -4.63
N VAL A 231 -17.57 1.30 -3.64
CA VAL A 231 -17.34 2.13 -2.46
C VAL A 231 -16.51 1.33 -1.44
N PRO A 232 -15.30 1.77 -1.08
CA PRO A 232 -14.49 1.12 -0.06
C PRO A 232 -15.12 1.23 1.33
N ILE A 233 -15.20 0.10 2.03
CA ILE A 233 -15.47 0.00 3.47
C ILE A 233 -14.11 -0.25 4.14
N VAL A 234 -13.66 0.67 4.98
CA VAL A 234 -12.26 0.74 5.42
C VAL A 234 -12.07 0.42 6.89
N VAL A 235 -10.96 -0.27 7.18
CA VAL A 235 -10.38 -0.44 8.51
C VAL A 235 -8.87 -0.28 8.36
N GLY A 236 -8.25 0.62 9.13
CA GLY A 236 -6.84 0.93 8.99
C GLY A 236 -6.46 2.21 9.74
N ALA A 237 -6.00 3.22 9.00
CA ALA A 237 -5.79 4.58 9.51
C ALA A 237 -7.10 5.20 10.02
N SER A 238 -7.02 6.28 10.80
CA SER A 238 -8.22 6.96 11.31
C SER A 238 -9.08 7.57 10.19
N TYR A 239 -10.36 7.80 10.48
CA TYR A 239 -11.28 8.51 9.58
C TYR A 239 -10.68 9.83 9.06
N LEU A 240 -10.07 10.63 9.96
CA LEU A 240 -9.47 11.91 9.59
C LEU A 240 -8.32 11.76 8.59
N GLN A 241 -7.50 10.72 8.74
CA GLN A 241 -6.41 10.43 7.81
C GLN A 241 -6.92 9.99 6.43
N TYR A 242 -7.97 9.16 6.39
CA TYR A 242 -8.65 8.86 5.13
C TYR A 242 -9.23 10.13 4.49
N SER A 243 -9.97 10.95 5.24
CA SER A 243 -10.56 12.19 4.75
C SER A 243 -9.55 13.22 4.22
N ARG A 244 -8.28 13.13 4.66
CA ARG A 244 -7.21 14.02 4.18
C ARG A 244 -6.81 13.75 2.74
N ILE A 245 -6.91 12.50 2.27
CA ILE A 245 -6.42 12.09 0.94
C ILE A 245 -7.51 11.52 0.03
N ALA A 246 -8.58 10.99 0.61
CA ALA A 246 -9.70 10.45 -0.13
C ALA A 246 -10.50 11.56 -0.81
N PRO A 247 -11.09 11.29 -1.99
CA PRO A 247 -12.14 12.16 -2.50
C PRO A 247 -13.27 12.32 -1.47
N LEU A 248 -13.90 13.50 -1.45
CA LEU A 248 -14.97 13.78 -0.49
C LEU A 248 -16.12 12.78 -0.65
N ASN A 249 -16.60 12.25 0.47
CA ASN A 249 -17.71 11.29 0.52
C ASN A 249 -17.46 10.05 -0.35
N SER A 250 -16.24 9.52 -0.42
CA SER A 250 -15.92 8.38 -1.30
C SER A 250 -15.82 7.03 -0.59
N PHE A 251 -15.98 6.97 0.73
CA PHE A 251 -15.71 5.77 1.52
C PHE A 251 -16.58 5.70 2.77
N ILE A 252 -16.67 4.50 3.34
CA ILE A 252 -17.37 4.21 4.60
C ILE A 252 -16.32 3.70 5.59
N HIS A 253 -16.17 4.36 6.73
CA HIS A 253 -15.26 3.91 7.77
C HIS A 253 -16.03 3.16 8.84
N VAL A 254 -15.53 2.01 9.28
CA VAL A 254 -16.27 1.18 10.24
C VAL A 254 -16.48 1.86 11.59
N ASP A 255 -15.53 2.68 12.04
CA ASP A 255 -15.63 3.46 13.29
C ASP A 255 -16.75 4.53 13.28
N GLN A 256 -17.48 4.70 12.17
CA GLN A 256 -18.67 5.55 12.14
C GLN A 256 -19.92 4.86 12.71
N PHE A 257 -19.81 3.58 13.06
CA PHE A 257 -20.90 2.75 13.55
C PHE A 257 -20.52 2.15 14.91
N GLU A 258 -21.46 2.10 15.84
CA GLU A 258 -21.22 1.52 17.17
C GLU A 258 -21.19 0.00 17.11
N THR A 259 -21.88 -0.59 16.12
CA THR A 259 -22.02 -2.04 15.96
C THR A 259 -21.91 -2.48 14.50
N MET A 260 -21.60 -3.77 14.30
CA MET A 260 -21.53 -4.38 12.98
C MET A 260 -22.91 -4.50 12.32
N GLU A 261 -23.96 -4.63 13.14
CA GLU A 261 -25.36 -4.61 12.74
C GLU A 261 -25.77 -3.24 12.18
N GLU A 262 -25.35 -2.15 12.82
CA GLU A 262 -25.59 -0.79 12.30
C GLU A 262 -24.90 -0.57 10.95
N LEU A 263 -23.64 -1.00 10.82
CA LEU A 263 -22.93 -1.01 9.54
C LEU A 263 -23.72 -1.81 8.48
N ALA A 264 -24.15 -3.03 8.83
CA ALA A 264 -24.90 -3.88 7.91
C ALA A 264 -26.24 -3.26 7.47
N VAL A 265 -26.99 -2.66 8.41
CA VAL A 265 -28.23 -1.93 8.11
C VAL A 265 -27.95 -0.76 7.16
N TYR A 266 -26.88 0.00 7.40
CA TYR A 266 -26.52 1.11 6.53
C TYR A 266 -26.14 0.65 5.11
N LEU A 267 -25.38 -0.44 4.98
CA LEU A 267 -25.01 -1.00 3.69
C LEU A 267 -26.23 -1.52 2.91
N THR A 268 -27.17 -2.18 3.58
CA THR A 268 -28.44 -2.61 2.97
C THR A 268 -29.29 -1.42 2.53
N PHE A 269 -29.38 -0.37 3.36
CA PHE A 269 -30.08 0.86 2.98
C PHE A 269 -29.50 1.50 1.71
N LEU A 270 -28.17 1.55 1.58
CA LEU A 270 -27.51 2.04 0.37
C LEU A 270 -27.70 1.10 -0.83
N ASP A 271 -27.76 -0.21 -0.61
CA ASP A 271 -28.03 -1.18 -1.68
C ASP A 271 -29.43 -1.01 -2.27
N GLU A 272 -30.42 -0.70 -1.43
CA GLU A 272 -31.81 -0.47 -1.84
C GLU A 272 -32.08 0.96 -2.34
N ASN A 273 -31.14 1.89 -2.15
CA ASN A 273 -31.30 3.30 -2.51
C ASN A 273 -30.15 3.79 -3.41
N ASP A 274 -30.36 3.66 -4.72
CA ASP A 274 -29.38 4.09 -5.73
C ASP A 274 -29.04 5.58 -5.66
N GLU A 275 -29.99 6.45 -5.29
CA GLU A 275 -29.70 7.88 -5.15
C GLU A 275 -28.65 8.11 -4.06
N LYS A 276 -28.82 7.49 -2.89
CA LYS A 276 -27.88 7.58 -1.77
C LYS A 276 -26.56 6.88 -2.04
N TYR A 277 -26.58 5.73 -2.69
CA TYR A 277 -25.36 5.07 -3.13
C TYR A 277 -24.56 5.94 -4.12
N LEU A 278 -25.23 6.58 -5.09
CA LEU A 278 -24.57 7.44 -6.08
C LEU A 278 -23.99 8.74 -5.48
N GLU A 279 -24.40 9.14 -4.26
CA GLU A 279 -23.71 10.22 -3.53
C GLU A 279 -22.23 9.91 -3.30
N PHE A 280 -21.85 8.62 -3.19
CA PHE A 280 -20.46 8.19 -3.04
C PHE A 280 -19.62 8.25 -4.32
N HIS A 281 -20.25 8.54 -5.46
CA HIS A 281 -19.59 8.64 -6.76
C HIS A 281 -19.53 10.08 -7.30
N LYS A 282 -20.16 11.06 -6.62
CA LYS A 282 -20.20 12.47 -7.04
C LYS A 282 -18.81 13.09 -7.22
N TRP A 283 -17.83 12.66 -6.42
CA TRP A 283 -16.45 13.13 -6.49
C TRP A 283 -15.79 12.92 -7.87
N ARG A 284 -16.27 11.96 -8.67
CA ARG A 284 -15.72 11.67 -10.00
C ARG A 284 -15.94 12.78 -11.02
N ASN A 285 -16.88 13.69 -10.75
CA ASN A 285 -17.09 14.90 -11.53
C ASN A 285 -16.32 16.11 -10.98
N LEU A 286 -15.57 15.92 -9.88
CA LEU A 286 -14.83 16.97 -9.18
C LEU A 286 -13.32 16.75 -9.23
N GLY A 287 -12.86 15.56 -9.60
CA GLY A 287 -11.44 15.24 -9.72
C GLY A 287 -11.21 13.82 -10.20
N SER A 288 -9.93 13.48 -10.36
CA SER A 288 -9.45 12.15 -10.74
C SER A 288 -8.62 11.53 -9.64
N ILE A 289 -8.58 10.20 -9.62
CA ILE A 289 -7.63 9.47 -8.78
C ILE A 289 -6.50 8.92 -9.66
N THR A 290 -5.31 8.88 -9.07
CA THR A 290 -4.20 8.06 -9.55
C THR A 290 -3.90 7.04 -8.45
N SER A 291 -3.76 5.79 -8.83
CA SER A 291 -3.50 4.69 -7.91
C SER A 291 -2.33 3.87 -8.39
N TYR A 292 -1.42 3.54 -7.49
CA TYR A 292 -0.31 2.64 -7.78
C TYR A 292 -0.73 1.20 -7.50
N ASN A 293 -0.42 0.29 -8.43
CA ASN A 293 -0.70 -1.13 -8.29
C ASN A 293 0.30 -1.82 -7.33
N VAL A 294 0.03 -3.10 -7.04
CA VAL A 294 0.86 -3.90 -6.10
C VAL A 294 2.32 -4.02 -6.56
N ASP A 295 2.61 -4.04 -7.86
CA ASP A 295 3.98 -4.10 -8.36
C ASP A 295 4.68 -2.75 -8.15
N GLU A 296 3.98 -1.66 -8.45
CA GLU A 296 4.48 -0.29 -8.30
C GLU A 296 4.86 0.01 -6.84
N LYS A 297 4.15 -0.54 -5.86
CA LYS A 297 4.52 -0.47 -4.43
C LYS A 297 5.98 -0.81 -4.15
N TYR A 298 6.54 -1.82 -4.83
CA TYR A 298 7.92 -2.26 -4.61
C TYR A 298 8.92 -1.63 -5.57
N VAL A 299 8.43 -1.02 -6.65
CA VAL A 299 9.24 -0.44 -7.73
C VAL A 299 9.44 1.04 -7.55
N GLU A 300 8.37 1.75 -7.21
CA GLU A 300 8.33 3.20 -7.10
C GLU A 300 9.43 3.75 -6.18
N PRO A 301 9.69 3.15 -5.00
CA PRO A 301 10.80 3.58 -4.15
C PRO A 301 12.19 3.49 -4.81
N LEU A 302 12.31 2.72 -5.91
CA LEU A 302 13.55 2.51 -6.67
C LEU A 302 13.49 3.15 -8.07
N THR A 303 12.55 4.07 -8.32
CA THR A 303 12.45 4.79 -9.60
C THR A 303 13.46 5.91 -9.71
N LEU A 304 13.70 6.36 -10.95
CA LEU A 304 14.55 7.53 -11.21
C LEU A 304 14.01 8.79 -10.52
N GLU A 305 12.68 8.94 -10.48
CA GLU A 305 12.01 10.07 -9.85
C GLU A 305 12.31 10.12 -8.35
N THR A 306 12.04 9.03 -7.62
CA THR A 306 12.35 8.93 -6.19
C THR A 306 13.83 9.15 -5.92
N HIS A 307 14.74 8.58 -6.73
CA HIS A 307 16.17 8.85 -6.55
C HIS A 307 16.55 10.32 -6.76
N CYS A 308 15.89 11.01 -7.69
CA CYS A 308 16.13 12.43 -7.90
C CYS A 308 15.49 13.30 -6.81
N GLU A 309 14.40 12.88 -6.19
CA GLU A 309 13.87 13.51 -4.97
C GLU A 309 14.82 13.32 -3.78
N ILE A 310 15.40 12.13 -3.60
CA ILE A 310 16.46 11.91 -2.60
C ILE A 310 17.60 12.89 -2.84
N TYR A 311 18.06 13.02 -4.09
CA TYR A 311 19.13 13.95 -4.45
C TYR A 311 18.80 15.41 -4.10
N ARG A 312 17.55 15.85 -4.26
CA ARG A 312 17.11 17.21 -3.92
C ARG A 312 17.19 17.55 -2.43
N ASN A 313 17.17 16.53 -1.58
CA ASN A 313 17.24 16.70 -0.13
C ASN A 313 18.68 16.74 0.40
N ILE A 314 19.68 16.51 -0.45
CA ILE A 314 21.12 16.61 -0.15
C ILE A 314 21.60 18.04 -0.31
#